data_AF-A0A2N1WER5-F1
#
_entry.id   AF-A0A2N1WER5-F1
#
_cell.length_a   1.000
_cell.length_b   1.000
_cell.length_c   1.000
_cell.angle_alpha   90.00
_cell.angle_beta   90.00
_cell.angle_gamma   90.00
#
_symmetry.space_group_name_H-M   'P 1'
#
loop_
_entity.id
_entity.type
_entity.pdbx_description
1 polymer ?
#
loop_
_entity_poly.entity_id
_entity_poly.type
_entity_poly.pdbx_seq_one_letter_code
_entity_poly.pdbx_strand_id
1 'polypeptide(L)' 'ETVAPVLLENDIQFAGLDVIDGHLTEINVTSPTCVRELDAQFGINIAGMLFDQLLQ' A
#
# COMPACT_ATOMS: atom_id res chain seq x y z
N GLU A 1 -15.02 5.10 6.15
CA GLU A 1 -14.98 3.67 5.77
C GLU A 1 -13.55 3.32 5.40
N THR A 2 -13.09 2.10 5.67
CA THR A 2 -11.71 1.68 5.38
C THR A 2 -11.62 1.09 3.98
N VAL A 3 -10.60 1.45 3.20
CA VAL A 3 -10.45 1.03 1.79
C VAL A 3 -10.02 -0.44 1.63
N ALA A 4 -9.34 -0.99 2.64
CA ALA A 4 -8.68 -2.30 2.54
C ALA A 4 -9.60 -3.48 2.17
N PRO A 5 -10.82 -3.65 2.74
CA PRO A 5 -11.69 -4.77 2.37
C PRO A 5 -12.04 -4.78 0.88
N VAL A 6 -12.34 -3.61 0.32
CA VAL A 6 -12.68 -3.47 -1.11
C VAL A 6 -11.47 -3.81 -1.99
N LEU A 7 -10.25 -3.41 -1.60
CA LEU A 7 -9.05 -3.77 -2.36
C LEU A 7 -8.84 -5.29 -2.38
N LEU A 8 -9.00 -5.95 -1.23
CA LEU A 8 -8.86 -7.40 -1.11
C LEU A 8 -9.94 -8.16 -1.89
N GLU A 9 -11.19 -7.70 -1.87
CA GLU A 9 -12.28 -8.26 -2.68
C GLU A 9 -12.03 -8.19 -4.19
N ASN A 10 -11.15 -7.29 -4.64
CA ASN A 10 -10.75 -7.11 -6.03
C ASN A 10 -9.35 -7.67 -6.33
N ASP A 11 -8.83 -8.56 -5.47
CA ASP A 11 -7.50 -9.18 -5.61
C ASP A 11 -6.31 -8.18 -5.64
N ILE A 12 -6.51 -6.97 -5.11
CA ILE A 12 -5.46 -5.95 -5.01
C ILE A 12 -4.71 -6.14 -3.69
N GLN A 13 -3.56 -6.82 -3.76
CA GLN A 13 -2.69 -7.11 -2.61
C GLN A 13 -1.76 -5.93 -2.24
N PHE A 14 -1.51 -5.01 -3.17
CA PHE A 14 -0.63 -3.86 -2.96
C PHE A 14 -1.16 -2.61 -3.68
N ALA A 15 -1.34 -1.53 -2.94
CA ALA A 15 -1.84 -0.25 -3.45
C ALA A 15 -1.17 0.93 -2.73
N GLY A 16 -1.00 2.03 -3.45
CA GLY A 16 -0.63 3.33 -2.89
C GLY A 16 -1.89 4.16 -2.64
N LEU A 17 -1.98 4.81 -1.48
CA LEU A 17 -3.11 5.68 -1.13
C LEU A 17 -2.63 7.12 -1.01
N ASP A 18 -3.25 8.00 -1.77
CA ASP A 18 -2.97 9.43 -1.71
C ASP A 18 -4.06 10.09 -0.86
N VAL A 19 -3.64 10.71 0.24
CA VAL A 19 -4.53 11.32 1.22
C VAL A 19 -4.13 12.77 1.46
N ILE A 20 -5.06 13.68 1.28
CA ILE A 20 -4.89 15.13 1.54
C ILE A 20 -5.95 15.56 2.54
N ASP A 21 -5.52 16.20 3.64
CA ASP A 21 -6.41 16.67 4.72
C ASP A 21 -7.37 15.59 5.27
N GLY A 22 -6.87 14.36 5.37
CA GLY A 22 -7.66 13.20 5.83
C GLY A 22 -8.65 12.64 4.78
N HIS A 23 -8.70 13.21 3.58
CA HIS A 23 -9.52 12.72 2.48
C HIS A 23 -8.70 11.91 1.48
N LEU A 24 -9.19 10.72 1.11
CA LEU A 24 -8.62 9.90 0.05
C LEU A 24 -8.90 10.56 -1.30
N THR A 25 -7.85 10.83 -2.08
CA THR A 25 -7.95 11.48 -3.39
C THR A 25 -7.68 10.53 -4.54
N GLU A 26 -6.80 9.55 -4.35
CA GLU A 26 -6.42 8.58 -5.39
C GLU A 26 -6.02 7.22 -4.78
N ILE A 27 -6.25 6.15 -5.54
CA ILE A 27 -5.79 4.79 -5.25
C ILE A 27 -4.96 4.29 -6.43
N ASN A 28 -3.65 4.12 -6.22
CA ASN A 28 -2.70 3.63 -7.21
C ASN A 28 -2.55 2.10 -7.12
N VAL A 29 -3.10 1.36 -8.09
CA VAL A 29 -3.19 -0.12 -8.04
C VAL A 29 -2.28 -0.84 -9.04
N THR A 30 -1.70 -0.13 -10.02
CA THR A 30 -0.90 -0.75 -11.10
C THR A 30 0.58 -0.82 -10.77
N SER A 31 1.17 0.31 -10.39
CA SER A 31 2.59 0.40 -10.05
C SER A 31 2.83 1.42 -8.92
N PRO A 32 2.26 1.20 -7.72
CA PRO A 32 2.52 2.07 -6.58
C PRO A 32 4.02 2.11 -6.24
N THR A 33 4.50 3.31 -5.92
CA THR A 33 5.93 3.62 -5.73
C THR A 33 6.21 4.07 -4.28
N CYS A 34 7.32 4.79 -4.03
CA CYS A 34 7.74 5.34 -2.73
C CYS A 34 8.21 4.32 -1.67
N VAL A 35 8.27 3.03 -2.01
CA VAL A 35 8.72 1.97 -1.08
C VAL A 35 10.11 2.24 -0.53
N ARG A 36 11.06 2.63 -1.38
CA ARG A 36 12.46 2.83 -0.95
C ARG A 36 12.63 4.06 -0.06
N GLU A 37 11.91 5.11 -0.39
CA GLU A 37 11.89 6.36 0.36
C GLU A 37 11.33 6.15 1.76
N LEU A 38 10.23 5.39 1.88
CA LEU A 38 9.61 5.04 3.15
C LEU A 38 10.48 4.09 3.99
N ASP A 39 11.03 3.03 3.37
CA ASP A 39 11.96 2.11 4.04
C ASP A 39 13.13 2.88 4.67
N ALA A 40 13.71 3.84 3.94
CA ALA A 40 14.83 4.66 4.41
C ALA A 40 14.43 5.67 5.50
N GLN A 41 13.26 6.31 5.39
CA GLN A 41 12.82 7.32 6.35
C GLN A 41 12.35 6.72 7.69
N PHE A 42 11.72 5.54 7.65
CA PHE A 42 11.10 4.92 8.82
C PHE A 42 11.84 3.68 9.32
N GLY A 43 12.88 3.22 8.62
CA GLY A 43 13.63 2.01 8.99
C GLY A 43 12.79 0.74 8.89
N ILE A 44 11.86 0.70 7.93
CA ILE A 44 10.95 -0.42 7.68
C ILE A 44 11.38 -1.23 6.44
N ASN A 45 10.74 -2.37 6.22
CA ASN A 45 10.95 -3.23 5.04
C ASN A 45 9.59 -3.59 4.42
N ILE A 46 9.00 -2.66 3.67
CA ILE A 46 7.68 -2.83 3.06
C ILE A 46 7.68 -3.99 2.06
N ALA A 47 8.77 -4.16 1.32
CA ALA A 47 8.91 -5.28 0.39
C ALA A 47 8.85 -6.62 1.13
N GLY A 48 9.58 -6.75 2.24
CA GLY A 48 9.52 -7.94 3.11
C GLY A 48 8.11 -8.20 3.61
N MET A 49 7.43 -7.17 4.13
CA MET A 49 6.04 -7.28 4.59
C MET A 49 5.09 -7.76 3.48
N LEU A 50 5.25 -7.27 2.26
CA LEU A 50 4.45 -7.71 1.11
C LEU A 50 4.71 -9.19 0.79
N PHE A 51 5.98 -9.61 0.70
CA PHE A 51 6.31 -11.02 0.43
C PHE A 51 5.85 -11.95 1.56
N ASP A 52 5.96 -11.53 2.82
CA ASP A 52 5.47 -12.30 3.96
C ASP A 52 3.96 -12.55 3.87
N GLN A 53 3.18 -11.59 3.33
CA GLN A 53 1.75 -11.77 3.09
C GLN A 53 1.45 -12.63 1.86
N LEU A 54 2.20 -12.46 0.77
CA LEU A 54 1.99 -13.24 -0.46
C LEU A 54 2.37 -14.73 -0.35
N LEU A 55 3.22 -15.07 0.61
CA LEU A 55 3.71 -16.43 0.84
C LEU A 55 2.99 -17.17 1.97
N GLN A 56 1.95 -16.56 2.56
CA GLN A 56 1.03 -17.20 3.51
C GLN A 56 -0.04 -18.01 2.79
#